data_AF-A0A9E3V3Q8-F1
#
_entry.id   AF-A0A9E3V3Q8-F1
#
_cell.length_a   1.000
_cell.length_b   1.000
_cell.length_c   1.000
_cell.angle_alpha   90.00
_cell.angle_beta   90.00
_cell.angle_gamma   90.00
#
_symmetry.space_group_name_H-M   'P 1'
#
loop_
_entity.id
_entity.type
_entity.pdbx_description
1 polymer ?
#
loop_
_entity_poly.entity_id
_entity_poly.type
_entity_poly.pdbx_seq_one_letter_code
_entity_poly.pdbx_strand_id
1 'polypeptide(L)'
;MADNEVRGYAWLIRPDLRHTPFHTARRPEYVWPIATGEPGVQNTYGPAAFVTITDTPEPPDVDPGWAVEPARLDTDFDAPGARLIRVEGRAPSPRGEVWRCVFEVAGP
;
A
#
# COMPACT_ATOMS: atom_id res chain seq x y z
N MET A 1 -13.94 19.12 11.40
CA MET A 1 -13.56 17.69 11.48
C MET A 1 -13.27 17.31 10.05
N ALA A 2 -11.99 17.12 9.70
CA ALA A 2 -11.61 16.92 8.30
C ALA A 2 -11.91 15.46 7.93
N ASP A 3 -12.82 15.30 6.96
CA ASP A 3 -13.29 14.03 6.39
C ASP A 3 -12.22 13.48 5.42
N ASN A 4 -10.99 13.30 5.91
CA ASN A 4 -9.88 12.79 5.09
C ASN A 4 -9.93 11.25 4.99
N GLU A 5 -11.10 10.72 4.68
CA GLU A 5 -11.25 9.33 4.32
C GLU A 5 -10.82 9.14 2.87
N VAL A 6 -9.83 8.30 2.64
CA VAL A 6 -9.47 7.87 1.28
C VAL A 6 -9.86 6.42 1.11
N ARG A 7 -10.56 6.14 0.01
CA ARG A 7 -11.06 4.81 -0.32
C ARG A 7 -10.34 4.33 -1.55
N GLY A 8 -9.76 3.13 -1.49
CA GLY A 8 -9.00 2.61 -2.61
C GLY A 8 -8.58 1.17 -2.43
N TYR A 9 -7.90 0.65 -3.45
CA TYR A 9 -7.34 -0.68 -3.48
C TYR A 9 -5.91 -0.64 -2.96
N ALA A 10 -5.64 -1.38 -1.88
CA ALA A 10 -4.38 -1.34 -1.17
C ALA A 10 -3.32 -2.25 -1.84
N TRP A 11 -2.16 -1.65 -2.12
CA TRP A 11 -1.02 -2.31 -2.74
C TRP A 11 0.22 -2.17 -1.89
N LEU A 12 1.04 -3.20 -1.91
CA LEU A 12 2.36 -3.21 -1.31
C LEU A 12 3.41 -3.07 -2.40
N ILE A 13 4.26 -2.06 -2.27
CA ILE A 13 5.44 -1.84 -3.09
C ILE A 13 6.66 -2.23 -2.26
N ARG A 14 7.51 -3.11 -2.78
CA ARG A 14 8.74 -3.56 -2.10
C ARG A 14 9.92 -3.62 -3.08
N PRO A 15 11.17 -3.66 -2.59
CA PRO A 15 12.32 -3.83 -3.45
C PRO A 15 12.25 -5.22 -4.08
N ASP A 16 12.44 -5.32 -5.38
CA ASP A 16 12.68 -6.60 -6.01
C ASP A 16 14.14 -6.99 -5.73
N LEU A 17 14.38 -7.95 -4.85
CA LEU A 17 15.73 -8.39 -4.48
C LEU A 17 16.54 -8.94 -5.66
N ARG A 18 15.92 -9.16 -6.83
CA ARG A 18 16.59 -9.53 -8.08
C ARG A 18 17.19 -8.33 -8.82
N HIS A 19 16.77 -7.12 -8.49
CA HIS A 19 17.12 -5.88 -9.19
C HIS A 19 17.35 -4.75 -8.17
N THR A 20 18.55 -4.16 -8.14
CA THR A 20 18.81 -3.01 -7.27
C THR A 20 17.86 -1.86 -7.62
N PRO A 21 17.07 -1.32 -6.68
CA PRO A 21 16.18 -0.21 -6.98
C PRO A 21 17.00 1.05 -7.27
N PHE A 22 16.90 1.58 -8.49
CA PHE A 22 17.70 2.74 -8.91
C PHE A 22 17.01 4.08 -8.63
N HIS A 23 15.69 4.10 -8.44
CA HIS A 23 14.92 5.32 -8.18
C HIS A 23 13.69 5.05 -7.31
N THR A 24 13.14 6.09 -6.68
CA THR A 24 11.81 6.03 -6.06
C THR A 24 10.78 5.80 -7.14
N ALA A 25 10.03 4.69 -7.06
CA ALA A 25 8.87 4.41 -7.90
C ALA A 25 8.09 5.71 -8.20
N ARG A 26 7.70 5.95 -9.47
CA ARG A 26 6.67 6.96 -9.82
C ARG A 26 5.64 6.99 -8.70
N ARG A 27 5.68 8.04 -7.87
CA ARG A 27 5.00 8.00 -6.58
C ARG A 27 3.50 7.98 -6.83
N PRO A 28 2.78 6.93 -6.41
CA PRO A 28 1.34 7.03 -6.26
C PRO A 28 0.98 8.27 -5.43
N GLU A 29 -0.25 8.76 -5.57
CA GLU A 29 -0.74 9.92 -4.80
C GLU A 29 -0.63 9.69 -3.30
N TYR A 30 -0.90 8.45 -2.87
CA TYR A 30 -0.85 8.03 -1.48
C TYR A 30 0.23 6.97 -1.28
N VAL A 31 1.31 7.31 -0.59
CA VAL A 31 2.41 6.37 -0.31
C VAL A 31 2.85 6.54 1.12
N TRP A 32 2.80 5.45 1.88
CA TRP A 32 3.23 5.42 3.27
C TRP A 32 4.36 4.41 3.43
N PRO A 33 5.53 4.82 3.96
CA PRO A 33 6.58 3.88 4.28
C PRO A 33 6.11 2.97 5.41
N ILE A 34 6.42 1.67 5.30
CA ILE A 34 6.16 0.71 6.37
C ILE A 34 7.48 0.20 6.91
N ALA A 35 7.61 0.10 8.24
CA ALA A 35 8.77 -0.51 8.85
C ALA A 35 8.74 -2.03 8.70
N THR A 36 9.89 -2.66 8.95
CA THR A 36 9.93 -4.12 9.02
C THR A 36 9.14 -4.58 10.26
N GLY A 37 8.10 -5.36 10.05
CA GLY A 37 7.23 -5.85 11.14
C GLY A 37 6.18 -4.84 11.59
N GLU A 38 5.81 -3.88 10.72
CA GLU A 38 4.72 -2.94 10.99
C GLU A 38 3.45 -3.70 11.42
N PRO A 39 2.83 -3.33 12.55
CA PRO A 39 1.59 -3.94 12.99
C PRO A 39 0.51 -3.78 11.92
N GLY A 40 -0.24 -4.87 11.71
CA GLY A 40 -1.31 -4.91 10.73
C GLY A 40 -0.88 -5.09 9.27
N VAL A 41 0.40 -5.30 8.95
CA VAL A 41 0.83 -5.71 7.60
C VAL A 41 1.23 -7.18 7.57
N GLN A 42 0.39 -8.03 6.98
CA GLN A 42 0.65 -9.49 6.96
C GLN A 42 1.73 -9.87 5.94
N ASN A 43 1.81 -9.17 4.82
CA ASN A 43 2.79 -9.45 3.77
C ASN A 43 4.06 -8.61 3.97
N THR A 44 4.62 -8.64 5.19
CA THR A 44 5.85 -7.90 5.50
C THR A 44 7.03 -8.39 4.67
N TYR A 45 7.77 -7.46 4.09
CA TYR A 45 9.07 -7.70 3.46
C TYR A 45 10.11 -6.72 4.01
N GLY A 46 11.37 -6.85 3.57
CA GLY A 46 12.55 -6.21 4.18
C GLY A 46 12.55 -4.67 4.25
N PRO A 47 13.70 -4.04 4.51
CA PRO A 47 13.81 -2.72 5.13
C PRO A 47 13.26 -1.50 4.34
N ALA A 48 12.69 -1.69 3.16
CA ALA A 48 12.22 -0.60 2.30
C ALA A 48 10.93 -0.98 1.55
N ALA A 49 9.81 -1.05 2.25
CA ALA A 49 8.50 -1.29 1.65
C ALA A 49 7.54 -0.12 1.89
N PHE A 50 6.53 -0.01 1.03
CA PHE A 50 5.52 1.03 1.07
C PHE A 50 4.13 0.45 0.86
N VAL A 51 3.15 0.99 1.57
CA VAL A 51 1.74 0.79 1.26
C VAL A 51 1.26 1.96 0.43
N THR A 52 0.46 1.66 -0.59
CA THR A 52 -0.19 2.66 -1.43
C THR A 52 -1.62 2.26 -1.73
N ILE A 53 -2.42 3.22 -2.17
CA ILE A 53 -3.78 2.98 -2.64
C ILE A 53 -4.00 3.55 -4.03
N THR A 54 -4.89 2.89 -4.75
CA THR A 54 -5.31 3.24 -6.12
C THR A 54 -6.83 3.28 -6.20
N ASP A 55 -7.40 4.08 -7.11
CA ASP A 55 -8.85 4.17 -7.27
C ASP A 55 -9.46 2.94 -7.98
N THR A 56 -8.65 2.23 -8.77
CA THR A 56 -9.02 1.03 -9.52
C THR A 56 -8.31 -0.21 -8.95
N PRO A 57 -8.83 -1.43 -9.16
CA PRO A 57 -8.17 -2.65 -8.70
C PRO A 57 -6.94 -3.01 -9.56
N GLU A 58 -6.30 -2.03 -10.19
CA GLU A 58 -5.10 -2.23 -11.01
C GLU A 58 -3.85 -1.87 -10.21
N PRO A 59 -2.77 -2.64 -10.35
CA PRO A 59 -1.52 -2.35 -9.66
C PRO A 59 -0.95 -1.01 -10.15
N PRO A 60 -0.39 -0.17 -9.28
CA PRO A 60 0.31 1.04 -9.70
C PRO A 60 1.54 0.70 -10.56
N ASP A 61 1.86 1.59 -11.49
CA ASP A 61 3.13 1.54 -12.20
C ASP A 61 4.29 1.86 -11.24
N VAL A 62 5.27 0.96 -11.19
CA VAL A 62 6.49 1.15 -10.39
C VAL A 62 7.74 1.04 -11.26
N ASP A 63 8.80 1.72 -10.83
CA ASP A 63 10.08 1.68 -11.52
C ASP A 63 10.74 0.29 -11.46
N PRO A 64 11.60 -0.04 -12.43
CA PRO A 64 12.42 -1.24 -12.38
C PRO A 64 13.19 -1.35 -11.06
N GLY A 65 13.21 -2.55 -10.47
CA GLY A 65 13.77 -2.76 -9.12
C GLY A 65 12.74 -2.70 -8.00
N TRP A 66 11.48 -2.39 -8.31
CA TRP A 66 10.35 -2.51 -7.39
C TRP A 66 9.37 -3.59 -7.85
N ALA A 67 8.80 -4.29 -6.88
CA ALA A 67 7.73 -5.25 -7.08
C ALA A 67 6.44 -4.74 -6.41
N VAL A 68 5.32 -4.99 -7.06
CA VAL A 68 3.97 -4.68 -6.57
C VAL A 68 3.20 -5.96 -6.32
N GLU A 69 2.55 -6.03 -5.18
CA GLU A 69 1.60 -7.09 -4.85
C GLU A 69 0.42 -6.53 -4.04
N PRO A 70 -0.73 -7.23 -4.00
CA PRO A 70 -1.84 -6.81 -3.15
C PRO A 70 -1.42 -6.69 -1.68
N ALA A 71 -1.71 -5.56 -1.03
CA ALA A 71 -1.45 -5.41 0.39
C ALA A 71 -2.43 -6.25 1.21
N ARG A 72 -1.93 -6.94 2.23
CA ARG A 72 -2.74 -7.69 3.19
C ARG A 72 -2.70 -6.97 4.52
N LEU A 73 -3.72 -6.16 4.78
CA LEU A 73 -3.75 -5.23 5.91
C LEU A 73 -4.81 -5.63 6.93
N ASP A 74 -4.42 -5.89 8.17
CA ASP A 74 -5.37 -6.01 9.27
C ASP A 74 -5.86 -4.63 9.72
N THR A 75 -7.01 -4.59 10.40
CA THR A 75 -7.64 -3.36 10.93
C THR A 75 -6.77 -2.60 11.94
N ASP A 76 -5.69 -3.21 12.41
CA ASP A 76 -4.69 -2.60 13.29
C ASP A 76 -3.58 -1.84 12.54
N PHE A 77 -3.66 -1.76 11.20
CA PHE A 77 -2.69 -1.00 10.39
C PHE A 77 -2.73 0.49 10.72
N ASP A 78 -1.61 1.00 11.21
CA ASP A 78 -1.40 2.40 11.58
C ASP A 78 0.02 2.80 11.17
N ALA A 79 0.12 3.49 10.05
CA ALA A 79 1.38 4.03 9.53
C ALA A 79 1.37 5.56 9.69
N PRO A 80 2.56 6.22 9.75
CA PRO A 80 2.63 7.67 9.81
C PRO A 80 1.90 8.33 8.64
N GLY A 81 0.77 8.97 8.92
CA GLY A 81 -0.07 9.66 7.94
C GLY A 81 -1.17 8.81 7.30
N ALA A 82 -1.32 7.53 7.66
CA ALA A 82 -2.47 6.73 7.29
C ALA A 82 -2.79 5.61 8.28
N ARG A 83 -4.06 5.53 8.64
CA ARG A 83 -4.60 4.46 9.47
C ARG A 83 -5.71 3.74 8.73
N LEU A 84 -5.71 2.41 8.73
CA LEU A 84 -6.80 1.64 8.16
C LEU A 84 -8.02 1.74 9.08
N ILE A 85 -9.15 2.19 8.54
CA ILE A 85 -10.42 2.25 9.27
C ILE A 85 -11.17 0.92 9.10
N ARG A 86 -11.30 0.46 7.85
CA ARG A 86 -12.00 -0.79 7.52
C ARG A 86 -11.63 -1.35 6.15
N VAL A 87 -11.82 -2.64 5.99
CA VAL A 87 -11.81 -3.33 4.69
C VAL A 87 -13.26 -3.42 4.19
N GLU A 88 -13.54 -2.85 3.02
CA GLU A 88 -14.88 -2.86 2.42
C GLU A 88 -15.16 -4.12 1.60
N GLY A 89 -14.10 -4.77 1.09
CA GLY A 89 -14.24 -5.97 0.29
C GLY A 89 -13.00 -6.29 -0.50
N ARG A 90 -13.17 -7.16 -1.49
CA ARG A 90 -12.06 -7.65 -2.33
C ARG A 90 -12.47 -7.60 -3.80
N ALA A 91 -11.49 -7.35 -4.67
CA ALA A 91 -11.69 -7.34 -6.11
C ALA A 91 -10.60 -8.16 -6.80
N PRO A 92 -10.92 -8.79 -7.96
CA PRO A 92 -9.90 -9.42 -8.79
C PRO A 92 -8.99 -8.36 -9.41
N SER A 93 -7.69 -8.62 -9.44
CA SER A 93 -6.69 -7.83 -10.16
C SER A 93 -5.77 -8.73 -10.99
N PRO A 94 -5.00 -8.17 -11.94
CA PRO A 94 -3.96 -8.91 -12.66
C PRO A 94 -2.89 -9.55 -11.76
N ARG A 95 -2.76 -9.12 -10.50
CA ARG A 95 -1.77 -9.59 -9.53
C ARG A 95 -2.39 -10.44 -8.40
N GLY A 96 -3.67 -10.81 -8.53
CA GLY A 96 -4.41 -11.59 -7.54
C GLY A 96 -5.55 -10.81 -6.90
N GLU A 97 -6.09 -11.31 -5.80
CA GLU A 97 -7.17 -10.62 -5.09
C GLU A 97 -6.63 -9.42 -4.30
N VAL A 98 -7.16 -8.22 -4.57
CA VAL A 98 -6.77 -6.96 -3.91
C VAL A 98 -7.89 -6.46 -3.01
N TRP A 99 -7.52 -5.90 -1.85
CA TRP A 99 -8.47 -5.45 -0.84
C TRP A 99 -8.84 -4.00 -1.09
N ARG A 100 -10.14 -3.74 -1.08
CA ARG A 100 -10.69 -2.38 -1.06
C ARG A 100 -10.79 -1.93 0.39
N CYS A 101 -10.13 -0.83 0.71
CA CYS A 101 -9.90 -0.35 2.06
C CYS A 101 -10.30 1.11 2.18
N VAL A 102 -10.70 1.52 3.39
CA VAL A 102 -10.90 2.93 3.76
C VAL A 102 -9.81 3.30 4.76
N PHE A 103 -9.06 4.34 4.44
CA PHE A 103 -8.00 4.88 5.28
C PHE A 103 -8.40 6.25 5.79
N GLU A 104 -8.08 6.53 7.04
CA GLU A 104 -8.00 7.90 7.54
C GLU A 104 -6.59 8.39 7.21
N VAL A 105 -6.47 9.46 6.41
CA VAL A 105 -5.17 10.04 6.06
C VAL A 105 -5.00 11.36 6.78
N ALA A 106 -3.83 11.60 7.36
CA ALA A 106 -3.53 12.93 7.87
C ALA A 106 -3.51 13.90 6.68
N GLY A 107 -4.32 14.97 6.75
CA GLY A 107 -4.29 16.01 5.72
C GLY A 107 -2.91 16.65 5.62
N PRO A 108 -2.58 17.22 4.44
CA PRO A 108 -1.32 17.92 4.23
C PRO A 108 -1.11 19.09 5.20
#